data_AF-A0A6I5CG25-F1
#
_entry.id   AF-A0A6I5CG25-F1
#
_cell.length_a   1.000
_cell.length_b   1.000
_cell.length_c   1.000
_cell.angle_alpha   90.00
_cell.angle_beta   90.00
_cell.angle_gamma   90.00
#
_symmetry.space_group_name_H-M   'P 1'
#
loop_
_entity.id
_entity.type
_entity.pdbx_description
1 polymer ?
#
loop_
_entity_poly.entity_id
_entity_poly.type
_entity_poly.pdbx_seq_one_letter_code
_entity_poly.pdbx_strand_id
1 'polypeptide(L)'
;MADRLYLRHSTDKQTDARQRHALAPLLAAGAPVYEDPATSTRQLSLDRAGFTRLLNEAAVGDTIRIADAARLFRSVADILALRPVLIRRGLHLRVESGLLSGIDLASDDPGTKMMVNVLAAALEFQRDMISENTREGVAAAEASGKTLGRPAALDPDQAAKVVEAFGEGTAVKALARQHQVDPKTIRRVLDAAGARELPEQLDVLPDLAAEQQQEPDPVITLDLPGLLADGDETVRTALASGRTIRRGQCHSLRITAPLELHRAALQQAAALAADAAGPAERKAHRVYAARLTAVGRP
;
A
#
# COMPACT_ATOMS: atom_id res chain seq x y z
N MET A 1 0.70 45.71 -18.04
CA MET A 1 1.80 44.74 -18.21
C MET A 1 2.67 44.82 -16.98
N ALA A 2 2.60 43.80 -16.12
CA ALA A 2 3.44 43.67 -14.94
C ALA A 2 4.36 42.46 -15.06
N ASP A 3 5.55 42.54 -14.46
CA ASP A 3 6.42 41.39 -14.28
C ASP A 3 5.94 40.59 -13.05
N ARG A 4 5.86 39.26 -13.18
CA ARG A 4 5.52 38.32 -12.10
C ARG A 4 6.61 37.29 -11.96
N LEU A 5 7.11 37.09 -10.75
CA LEU A 5 8.26 36.24 -10.50
C LEU A 5 7.79 34.87 -10.03
N TYR A 6 8.34 33.82 -10.65
CA TYR A 6 8.15 32.45 -10.17
C TYR A 6 9.46 31.84 -9.69
N LEU A 7 9.44 31.33 -8.45
CA LEU A 7 10.57 30.72 -7.78
C LEU A 7 10.22 29.31 -7.31
N ARG A 8 11.21 28.41 -7.34
CA ARG A 8 11.07 27.07 -6.78
C ARG A 8 12.21 26.79 -5.82
N HIS A 9 11.91 26.69 -4.53
CA HIS A 9 12.92 26.48 -3.48
C HIS A 9 12.92 25.03 -2.99
N SER A 10 14.07 24.53 -2.53
CA SER A 10 14.13 23.26 -1.80
C SER A 10 13.40 23.39 -0.45
N THR A 11 13.02 22.27 0.16
CA THR A 11 12.45 22.24 1.52
C THR A 11 13.39 22.89 2.55
N ASP A 12 14.70 22.81 2.31
CA ASP A 12 15.68 23.71 2.92
C ASP A 12 15.71 25.04 2.14
N LYS A 13 15.24 26.11 2.78
CA LYS A 13 15.20 27.48 2.25
C LYS A 13 16.57 28.07 1.85
N GLN A 14 17.67 27.29 1.98
CA GLN A 14 19.02 27.73 1.65
C GLN A 14 19.39 27.60 0.16
N THR A 15 18.60 26.92 -0.69
CA THR A 15 19.01 26.63 -2.08
C THR A 15 18.31 27.47 -3.16
N ASP A 16 18.09 28.77 -2.94
CA ASP A 16 17.51 29.66 -3.95
C ASP A 16 18.35 30.93 -4.24
N ALA A 17 19.51 31.09 -3.61
CA ALA A 17 20.38 32.27 -3.78
C ALA A 17 20.68 32.60 -5.25
N ARG A 18 20.95 31.59 -6.09
CA ARG A 18 21.18 31.79 -7.53
C ARG A 18 19.94 32.33 -8.25
N GLN A 19 18.75 31.85 -7.88
CA GLN A 19 17.49 32.32 -8.49
C GLN A 19 17.18 33.75 -8.07
N ARG A 20 17.34 34.05 -6.78
CA ARG A 20 17.17 35.40 -6.23
C ARG A 20 18.16 36.39 -6.83
N HIS A 21 19.40 35.96 -7.08
CA HIS A 21 20.40 36.81 -7.73
C HIS A 21 20.00 37.14 -9.18
N ALA A 22 19.59 36.15 -9.97
CA ALA A 22 19.14 36.37 -11.34
C ALA A 22 17.90 37.28 -11.42
N LEU A 23 17.00 37.20 -10.44
CA LEU A 23 15.79 38.02 -10.37
C LEU A 23 15.94 39.27 -9.51
N ALA A 24 17.13 39.59 -9.02
CA ALA A 24 17.35 40.66 -8.05
C ALA A 24 16.82 42.04 -8.50
N PRO A 25 16.99 42.47 -9.78
CA PRO A 25 16.45 43.75 -10.24
C PRO A 25 14.92 43.81 -10.17
N LEU A 26 14.25 42.71 -10.50
CA LEU A 26 12.79 42.61 -10.51
C LEU A 26 12.22 42.47 -9.10
N LEU A 27 12.93 41.78 -8.22
CA LEU A 27 12.62 41.71 -6.79
C LEU A 27 12.72 43.09 -6.14
N ALA A 28 13.77 43.86 -6.46
CA ALA A 28 13.93 45.23 -5.98
C ALA A 28 12.85 46.18 -6.50
N ALA A 29 12.32 45.93 -7.70
CA ALA A 29 11.20 46.65 -8.27
C ALA A 29 9.83 46.31 -7.64
N GLY A 30 9.77 45.35 -6.72
CA GLY A 30 8.54 44.97 -6.01
C GLY A 30 7.60 44.08 -6.82
N ALA A 31 8.11 43.36 -7.82
CA ALA A 31 7.30 42.42 -8.60
C ALA A 31 6.73 41.30 -7.68
N PRO A 32 5.44 40.91 -7.83
CA PRO A 32 4.84 39.87 -7.02
C PRO A 32 5.54 38.52 -7.23
N VAL A 33 5.80 37.84 -6.12
CA VAL A 33 6.56 36.57 -6.08
C VAL A 33 5.62 35.41 -5.77
N TYR A 34 5.76 34.34 -6.55
CA TYR A 34 5.04 33.09 -6.37
C TYR A 34 6.06 31.97 -6.19
N GLU A 35 5.89 31.19 -5.13
CA GLU A 35 6.86 30.20 -4.71
C GLU A 35 6.22 28.82 -4.60
N ASP A 36 6.93 27.78 -5.04
CA ASP A 36 6.58 26.38 -4.77
C ASP A 36 7.73 25.64 -4.08
N PRO A 37 7.45 24.85 -3.03
CA PRO A 37 8.43 23.93 -2.47
C PRO A 37 8.76 22.82 -3.48
N ALA A 38 10.03 22.44 -3.57
CA ALA A 38 10.49 21.31 -4.38
C ALA A 38 10.20 19.96 -3.69
N THR A 39 9.00 19.80 -3.12
CA THR A 39 8.56 18.62 -2.37
C THR A 39 8.38 17.39 -3.26
N SER A 40 8.05 17.57 -4.55
CA SER A 40 7.89 16.47 -5.50
C SER A 40 8.57 16.75 -6.83
N THR A 41 9.51 15.87 -7.18
CA THR A 41 10.24 15.91 -8.46
C THR A 41 9.35 15.56 -9.66
N ARG A 42 8.16 14.97 -9.42
CA ARG A 42 7.23 14.49 -10.48
C ARG A 42 6.15 15.49 -10.88
N GLN A 43 5.92 16.56 -10.11
CA GLN A 43 4.81 17.48 -10.35
C GLN A 43 5.08 18.37 -11.58
N LEU A 44 4.17 18.34 -12.56
CA LEU A 44 4.20 19.18 -13.75
C LEU A 44 3.96 20.64 -13.38
N SER A 45 4.34 21.57 -14.25
CA SER A 45 4.28 23.01 -13.97
C SER A 45 2.85 23.47 -13.63
N LEU A 46 1.86 22.99 -14.37
CA LEU A 46 0.45 23.36 -14.21
C LEU A 46 -0.21 22.84 -12.94
N ASP A 47 0.30 21.76 -12.35
CA ASP A 47 -0.30 21.15 -11.16
C ASP A 47 0.20 21.79 -9.85
N ARG A 48 1.12 22.75 -9.94
CA ARG A 48 1.74 23.37 -8.76
C ARG A 48 0.88 24.51 -8.23
N ALA A 49 0.73 24.57 -6.91
CA ALA A 49 -0.17 25.53 -6.27
C ALA A 49 0.31 26.98 -6.43
N GLY A 50 1.60 27.24 -6.26
CA GLY A 50 2.19 28.57 -6.42
C GLY A 50 2.10 29.06 -7.87
N PHE A 51 2.42 28.19 -8.83
CA PHE A 51 2.29 28.52 -10.26
C PHE A 51 0.82 28.69 -10.70
N THR A 52 -0.10 27.86 -10.20
CA THR A 52 -1.53 28.01 -10.46
C THR A 52 -2.05 29.34 -9.91
N ARG A 53 -1.64 29.73 -8.71
CA ARG A 53 -1.97 31.04 -8.13
C ARG A 53 -1.46 32.18 -9.01
N LEU A 54 -0.22 32.09 -9.49
CA LEU A 54 0.35 33.06 -10.42
C LEU A 54 -0.54 33.21 -11.65
N LEU A 55 -0.90 32.10 -12.28
CA LEU A 55 -1.72 32.09 -13.48
C LEU A 55 -3.14 32.64 -13.27
N ASN A 56 -3.71 32.47 -12.08
CA ASN A 56 -5.05 32.97 -11.76
C ASN A 56 -5.06 34.48 -11.51
N GLU A 57 -3.98 35.00 -10.93
CA GLU A 57 -3.86 36.43 -10.67
C GLU A 57 -3.35 37.20 -11.89
N ALA A 58 -2.68 36.52 -12.84
CA ALA A 58 -2.08 37.09 -14.05
C ALA A 58 -3.10 37.75 -14.98
N ALA A 59 -2.82 38.98 -15.39
CA ALA A 59 -3.62 39.70 -16.37
C ALA A 59 -3.03 39.53 -17.78
N VAL A 60 -3.86 39.74 -18.81
CA VAL A 60 -3.41 39.70 -20.21
C VAL A 60 -2.27 40.72 -20.43
N GLY A 61 -1.20 40.27 -21.05
CA GLY A 61 0.03 41.04 -21.29
C GLY A 61 1.03 41.02 -20.13
N ASP A 62 0.75 40.34 -19.03
CA ASP A 62 1.74 40.15 -17.97
C ASP A 62 2.88 39.23 -18.41
N THR A 63 4.07 39.49 -17.87
CA THR A 63 5.27 38.70 -18.17
C THR A 63 5.66 37.88 -16.95
N ILE A 64 5.66 36.56 -17.12
CA ILE A 64 6.18 35.62 -16.14
C ILE A 64 7.70 35.56 -16.29
N ARG A 65 8.41 35.79 -15.20
CA ARG A 65 9.87 35.83 -15.14
C ARG A 65 10.37 34.68 -14.28
N ILE A 66 11.22 33.84 -14.87
CA ILE A 66 11.86 32.72 -14.18
C ILE A 66 13.38 32.82 -14.28
N ALA A 67 14.06 32.39 -13.23
CA ALA A 67 15.52 32.41 -13.22
C ALA A 67 16.11 31.44 -14.26
N ASP A 68 15.56 30.22 -14.38
CA ASP A 68 16.05 29.16 -15.26
C ASP A 68 14.86 28.27 -15.67
N ALA A 69 14.86 27.78 -16.91
CA ALA A 69 13.85 26.86 -17.44
C ALA A 69 13.73 25.59 -16.59
N ALA A 70 14.83 25.08 -16.02
CA ALA A 70 14.81 23.90 -15.15
C ALA A 70 14.03 24.09 -13.83
N ARG A 71 13.72 25.35 -13.45
CA ARG A 71 12.94 25.67 -12.24
C ARG A 71 11.44 25.60 -12.47
N LEU A 72 11.00 25.94 -13.67
CA LEU A 72 9.61 25.78 -14.07
C LEU A 72 9.38 24.37 -14.62
N PHE A 73 10.07 24.00 -15.68
CA PHE A 73 9.75 22.82 -16.48
C PHE A 73 10.42 21.54 -15.99
N ARG A 74 9.65 20.45 -15.95
CA ARG A 74 10.20 19.11 -15.67
C ARG A 74 10.70 18.41 -16.93
N SER A 75 10.03 18.58 -18.06
CA SER A 75 10.34 17.91 -19.32
C SER A 75 10.00 18.79 -20.51
N VAL A 76 10.45 18.36 -21.68
CA VAL A 76 10.02 18.90 -22.98
C VAL A 76 8.50 18.93 -23.08
N ALA A 77 7.86 17.82 -22.73
CA ALA A 77 6.40 17.71 -22.73
C ALA A 77 5.74 18.76 -21.81
N ASP A 78 6.34 19.08 -20.67
CA ASP A 78 5.86 20.13 -19.76
C ASP A 78 5.93 21.52 -20.41
N ILE A 79 7.00 21.81 -21.17
CA ILE A 79 7.11 23.05 -21.97
C ILE A 79 6.01 23.11 -23.04
N LEU A 80 5.85 22.03 -23.80
CA LEU A 80 4.88 21.95 -24.89
C LEU A 80 3.43 21.98 -24.40
N ALA A 81 3.16 21.49 -23.20
CA ALA A 81 1.84 21.56 -22.57
C ALA A 81 1.55 22.97 -22.02
N LEU A 82 2.54 23.63 -21.42
CA LEU A 82 2.36 24.95 -20.82
C LEU A 82 2.27 26.08 -21.86
N ARG A 83 3.09 26.04 -22.92
CA ARG A 83 3.18 27.11 -23.91
C ARG A 83 1.81 27.50 -24.52
N PRO A 84 0.95 26.56 -24.98
CA PRO A 84 -0.38 26.89 -25.49
C PRO A 84 -1.29 27.55 -24.45
N VAL A 85 -1.13 27.21 -23.16
CA VAL A 85 -1.91 27.84 -22.07
C VAL A 85 -1.53 29.31 -21.92
N LEU A 86 -0.24 29.61 -21.97
CA LEU A 86 0.27 30.98 -21.86
C LEU A 86 -0.14 31.83 -23.06
N ILE A 87 0.00 31.30 -24.29
CA ILE A 87 -0.44 31.97 -25.52
C ILE A 87 -1.93 32.31 -25.46
N ARG A 88 -2.79 31.33 -25.11
CA ARG A 88 -4.24 31.57 -25.00
C ARG A 88 -4.62 32.62 -23.95
N ARG A 89 -3.82 32.77 -22.90
CA ARG A 89 -4.01 33.79 -21.86
C ARG A 89 -3.33 35.13 -22.19
N GLY A 90 -2.61 35.22 -23.30
CA GLY A 90 -1.85 36.41 -23.68
C GLY A 90 -0.74 36.73 -22.67
N LEU A 91 -0.12 35.71 -22.08
CA LEU A 91 0.97 35.84 -21.11
C LEU A 91 2.31 35.60 -21.77
N HIS A 92 3.32 36.35 -21.35
CA HIS A 92 4.71 36.17 -21.78
C HIS A 92 5.47 35.33 -20.76
N LEU A 93 6.49 34.57 -21.20
CA LEU A 93 7.35 33.79 -20.32
C LEU A 93 8.82 34.00 -20.69
N ARG A 94 9.54 34.72 -19.84
CA ARG A 94 10.96 35.01 -20.04
C ARG A 94 11.84 34.31 -19.00
N VAL A 95 12.97 33.81 -19.50
CA VAL A 95 14.02 33.21 -18.68
C VAL A 95 15.16 34.21 -18.54
N GLU A 96 15.66 34.41 -17.32
CA GLU A 96 16.72 35.40 -17.03
C GLU A 96 18.14 34.80 -17.05
N SER A 97 18.29 33.48 -16.99
CA SER A 97 19.60 32.81 -16.96
C SER A 97 19.62 31.52 -17.78
N GLY A 98 20.81 31.17 -18.27
CA GLY A 98 21.05 29.95 -19.04
C GLY A 98 20.86 30.15 -20.54
N LEU A 99 20.78 29.02 -21.27
CA LEU A 99 20.77 28.99 -22.73
C LEU A 99 19.51 29.65 -23.34
N LEU A 100 18.41 29.67 -22.59
CA LEU A 100 17.13 30.26 -23.00
C LEU A 100 16.97 31.73 -22.57
N SER A 101 18.05 32.34 -22.07
CA SER A 101 18.02 33.71 -21.56
C SER A 101 17.59 34.71 -22.63
N GLY A 102 16.67 35.61 -22.29
CA GLY A 102 16.23 36.70 -23.17
C GLY A 102 15.20 36.31 -24.22
N ILE A 103 14.80 35.04 -24.28
CA ILE A 103 13.75 34.55 -25.18
C ILE A 103 12.41 34.51 -24.45
N ASP A 104 11.35 34.95 -25.13
CA ASP A 104 9.98 34.72 -24.67
C ASP A 104 9.47 33.36 -25.18
N LEU A 105 9.43 32.37 -24.30
CA LEU A 105 8.99 31.01 -24.62
C LEU A 105 7.50 30.91 -24.95
N ALA A 106 6.71 31.91 -24.55
CA ALA A 106 5.28 31.98 -24.82
C ALA A 106 4.95 32.84 -26.06
N SER A 107 5.95 33.34 -26.78
CA SER A 107 5.72 34.01 -28.06
C SER A 107 5.16 33.04 -29.10
N ASP A 108 4.16 33.49 -29.87
CA ASP A 108 3.52 32.69 -30.93
C ASP A 108 4.23 32.78 -32.29
N ASP A 109 5.44 33.34 -32.32
CA ASP A 109 6.21 33.41 -33.55
C ASP A 109 6.75 32.02 -33.97
N PRO A 110 6.76 31.71 -35.29
CA PRO A 110 7.25 30.42 -35.79
C PRO A 110 8.71 30.12 -35.42
N GLY A 111 9.55 31.15 -35.27
CA GLY A 111 10.97 31.01 -34.95
C GLY A 111 11.19 30.50 -33.51
N THR A 112 10.53 31.12 -32.54
CA THR A 112 10.48 30.70 -31.14
C THR A 112 9.92 29.30 -31.04
N LYS A 113 8.84 28.98 -31.78
CA LYS A 113 8.28 27.62 -31.79
C LYS A 113 9.30 26.58 -32.25
N MET A 114 10.01 26.84 -33.35
CA MET A 114 11.05 25.93 -33.85
C MET A 114 12.21 25.78 -32.86
N MET A 115 12.73 26.90 -32.34
CA MET A 115 13.86 26.91 -31.41
C MET A 115 13.53 26.18 -30.11
N VAL A 116 12.34 26.40 -29.54
CA VAL A 116 11.87 25.68 -28.36
C VAL A 116 11.83 24.19 -28.62
N ASN A 117 11.29 23.75 -29.76
CA ASN A 117 11.23 22.32 -30.11
C ASN A 117 12.62 21.70 -30.26
N VAL A 118 13.56 22.38 -30.92
CA VAL A 118 14.94 21.88 -31.11
C VAL A 118 15.66 21.76 -29.77
N LEU A 119 15.59 22.79 -28.92
CA LEU A 119 16.22 22.77 -27.60
C LEU A 119 15.59 21.72 -26.70
N ALA A 120 14.28 21.54 -26.80
CA ALA A 120 13.60 20.51 -26.06
C ALA A 120 14.06 19.11 -26.51
N ALA A 121 14.11 18.83 -27.82
CA ALA A 121 14.63 17.57 -28.35
C ALA A 121 16.09 17.29 -27.93
N ALA A 122 16.95 18.32 -27.92
CA ALA A 122 18.33 18.18 -27.45
C ALA A 122 18.41 17.83 -25.95
N LEU A 123 17.54 18.43 -25.12
CA LEU A 123 17.47 18.13 -23.69
C LEU A 123 16.93 16.72 -23.41
N GLU A 124 16.01 16.21 -24.23
CA GLU A 124 15.53 14.83 -24.16
C GLU A 124 16.64 13.85 -24.50
N PHE A 125 17.34 14.08 -25.63
CA PHE A 125 18.50 13.30 -26.04
C PHE A 125 19.57 13.22 -24.93
N GLN A 126 19.91 14.35 -24.30
CA GLN A 126 20.89 14.37 -23.22
C GLN A 126 20.45 13.52 -22.01
N ARG A 127 19.15 13.54 -21.65
CA ARG A 127 18.62 12.74 -20.55
C ARG A 127 18.66 11.25 -20.86
N ASP A 128 18.30 10.89 -22.08
CA ASP A 128 18.34 9.51 -22.54
C ASP A 128 19.78 8.99 -22.52
N MET A 129 20.74 9.79 -22.98
CA MET A 129 22.17 9.44 -22.90
C MET A 129 22.66 9.24 -21.46
N ILE A 130 22.26 10.08 -20.51
CA ILE A 130 22.60 9.88 -19.10
C ILE A 130 22.01 8.55 -18.59
N SER A 131 20.77 8.25 -18.97
CA SER A 131 20.12 7.00 -18.58
C SER A 131 20.79 5.78 -19.21
N GLU A 132 21.22 5.88 -20.46
CA GLU A 132 21.94 4.84 -21.19
C GLU A 132 23.30 4.56 -20.53
N ASN A 133 24.13 5.60 -20.36
CA ASN A 133 25.42 5.48 -19.67
C ASN A 133 25.29 4.89 -18.26
N THR A 134 24.20 5.21 -17.55
CA THR A 134 23.93 4.62 -16.23
C THR A 134 23.65 3.13 -16.33
N ARG A 135 22.85 2.69 -17.32
CA ARG A 135 22.59 1.26 -17.55
C ARG A 135 23.85 0.51 -17.97
N GLU A 136 24.66 1.09 -18.84
CA GLU A 136 25.94 0.53 -19.24
C GLU A 136 26.90 0.40 -18.04
N GLY A 137 26.96 1.43 -17.19
CA GLY A 137 27.76 1.39 -15.95
C GLY A 137 27.28 0.33 -14.95
N VAL A 138 25.96 0.16 -14.83
CA VAL A 138 25.34 -0.92 -14.03
C VAL A 138 25.72 -2.28 -14.60
N ALA A 139 25.54 -2.50 -15.90
CA ALA A 139 25.87 -3.76 -16.56
C ALA A 139 27.36 -4.10 -16.45
N ALA A 140 28.25 -3.11 -16.60
CA ALA A 140 29.69 -3.28 -16.42
C ALA A 140 30.07 -3.62 -14.96
N ALA A 141 29.39 -3.02 -13.97
CA ALA A 141 29.59 -3.34 -12.56
C ALA A 141 29.10 -4.76 -12.22
N GLU A 142 27.96 -5.18 -12.76
CA GLU A 142 27.45 -6.56 -12.64
C GLU A 142 28.42 -7.55 -13.28
N ALA A 143 28.92 -7.28 -14.49
CA ALA A 143 29.91 -8.12 -15.17
C ALA A 143 31.25 -8.21 -14.41
N SER A 144 31.61 -7.16 -13.67
CA SER A 144 32.79 -7.15 -12.79
C SER A 144 32.56 -7.86 -11.44
N GLY A 145 31.38 -8.44 -11.22
CA GLY A 145 31.03 -9.14 -9.99
C GLY A 145 30.75 -8.23 -8.79
N LYS A 146 30.53 -6.92 -9.00
CA LYS A 146 30.18 -6.00 -7.91
C LYS A 146 28.71 -6.16 -7.56
N THR A 147 28.42 -6.42 -6.28
CA THR A 147 27.05 -6.49 -5.78
C THR A 147 26.44 -5.08 -5.75
N LEU A 148 25.45 -4.83 -6.61
CA LEU A 148 24.73 -3.57 -6.66
C LEU A 148 23.58 -3.55 -5.65
N GLY A 149 23.30 -2.37 -5.09
CA GLY A 149 22.17 -2.16 -4.17
C GLY A 149 22.55 -2.12 -2.70
N ARG A 150 21.54 -2.27 -1.83
CA ARG A 150 21.72 -2.20 -0.37
C ARG A 150 22.51 -3.42 0.11
N PRO A 151 23.59 -3.24 0.91
CA PRO A 151 24.31 -4.35 1.52
C PRO A 151 23.38 -5.30 2.28
N ALA A 152 23.69 -6.59 2.26
CA ALA A 152 22.98 -7.56 3.08
C ALA A 152 23.12 -7.20 4.57
N ALA A 153 22.06 -7.38 5.35
CA ALA A 153 22.06 -7.10 6.79
C ALA A 153 22.81 -8.17 7.61
N LEU A 154 23.11 -9.32 7.01
CA LEU A 154 23.88 -10.41 7.59
C LEU A 154 25.03 -10.73 6.66
N ASP A 155 26.20 -10.96 7.25
CA ASP A 155 27.36 -11.52 6.56
C ASP A 155 27.07 -12.98 6.13
N PRO A 156 27.63 -13.48 5.00
CA PRO A 156 27.56 -14.90 4.64
C PRO A 156 27.79 -15.88 5.81
N ASP A 157 28.74 -15.61 6.71
CA ASP A 157 29.00 -16.49 7.87
C ASP A 157 27.84 -16.47 8.88
N GLN A 158 27.23 -15.31 9.07
CA GLN A 158 26.07 -15.16 9.94
C GLN A 158 24.83 -15.80 9.31
N ALA A 159 24.68 -15.71 7.98
CA ALA A 159 23.62 -16.35 7.24
C ALA A 159 23.71 -17.89 7.35
N ALA A 160 24.92 -18.45 7.25
CA ALA A 160 25.16 -19.89 7.42
C ALA A 160 24.74 -20.36 8.83
N LYS A 161 25.15 -19.64 9.88
CA LYS A 161 24.76 -19.93 11.28
C LYS A 161 23.25 -19.86 11.49
N VAL A 162 22.57 -18.92 10.83
CA VAL A 162 21.11 -18.80 10.89
C VAL A 162 20.42 -20.03 10.28
N VAL A 163 20.94 -20.55 9.17
CA VAL A 163 20.41 -21.76 8.51
C VAL A 163 20.64 -23.00 9.37
N GLU A 164 21.86 -23.16 9.91
CA GLU A 164 22.22 -24.26 10.81
C GLU A 164 21.33 -24.28 12.07
N ALA A 165 21.26 -23.15 12.79
CA ALA A 165 20.45 -23.04 13.99
C ALA A 165 18.95 -23.23 13.73
N PHE A 166 18.45 -22.88 12.54
CA PHE A 166 17.08 -23.17 12.13
C PHE A 166 16.87 -24.68 11.91
N GLY A 167 17.83 -25.37 11.29
CA GLY A 167 17.83 -26.84 11.14
C GLY A 167 17.84 -27.58 12.48
N GLU A 168 18.48 -27.02 13.50
CA GLU A 168 18.45 -27.52 14.89
C GLU A 168 17.11 -27.25 15.61
N GLY A 169 16.16 -26.56 14.97
CA GLY A 169 14.82 -26.28 15.50
C GLY A 169 14.65 -24.91 16.15
N THR A 170 15.62 -24.00 16.02
CA THR A 170 15.51 -22.65 16.59
C THR A 170 14.44 -21.81 15.88
N ALA A 171 13.54 -21.19 16.64
CA ALA A 171 12.48 -20.37 16.08
C ALA A 171 13.03 -19.10 15.39
N VAL A 172 12.43 -18.73 14.25
CA VAL A 172 12.77 -17.54 13.44
C VAL A 172 12.81 -16.24 14.28
N LYS A 173 11.91 -16.09 15.25
CA LYS A 173 11.87 -14.91 16.14
C LYS A 173 13.06 -14.85 17.10
N ALA A 174 13.59 -15.99 17.53
CA ALA A 174 14.76 -16.04 18.39
C ALA A 174 16.01 -15.65 17.60
N LEU A 175 16.18 -16.19 16.39
CA LEU A 175 17.27 -15.85 15.48
C LEU A 175 17.27 -14.36 15.11
N ALA A 176 16.09 -13.79 14.84
CA ALA A 176 15.96 -12.35 14.56
C ALA A 176 16.47 -11.46 15.69
N ARG A 177 16.16 -11.83 16.95
CA ARG A 177 16.63 -11.11 18.14
C ARG A 177 18.14 -11.26 18.34
N GLN A 178 18.66 -12.48 18.18
CA GLN A 178 20.09 -12.77 18.33
C GLN A 178 20.95 -11.97 17.35
N HIS A 179 20.47 -11.83 16.10
CA HIS A 179 21.19 -11.12 15.06
C HIS A 179 20.77 -9.65 14.90
N GLN A 180 19.88 -9.14 15.76
CA GLN A 180 19.37 -7.75 15.72
C GLN A 180 18.80 -7.33 14.35
N VAL A 181 18.14 -8.25 13.67
CA VAL A 181 17.51 -8.01 12.35
C VAL A 181 16.01 -8.25 12.41
N ASP A 182 15.27 -7.69 11.46
CA ASP A 182 13.84 -7.97 11.31
C ASP A 182 13.63 -9.47 10.99
N PRO A 183 12.58 -10.13 11.54
CA PRO A 183 12.25 -11.52 11.21
C PRO A 183 12.09 -11.78 9.71
N LYS A 184 11.71 -10.76 8.91
CA LYS A 184 11.64 -10.84 7.46
C LYS A 184 13.01 -11.04 6.82
N THR A 185 14.07 -10.47 7.38
CA THR A 185 15.46 -10.69 6.93
C THR A 185 15.87 -12.15 7.14
N ILE A 186 15.57 -12.73 8.31
CA ILE A 186 15.83 -14.14 8.61
C ILE A 186 15.07 -15.05 7.65
N ARG A 187 13.77 -14.82 7.46
CA ARG A 187 12.98 -15.59 6.48
C ARG A 187 13.57 -15.54 5.09
N ARG A 188 13.98 -14.36 4.61
CA ARG A 188 14.61 -14.21 3.30
C ARG A 188 15.91 -15.00 3.17
N VAL A 189 16.72 -15.05 4.24
CA VAL A 189 17.95 -15.87 4.26
C VAL A 189 17.61 -17.37 4.20
N LEU A 190 16.63 -17.83 4.99
CA LEU A 190 16.20 -19.22 4.99
C LEU A 190 15.57 -19.64 3.66
N ASP A 191 14.77 -18.77 3.04
CA ASP A 191 14.15 -19.00 1.74
C ASP A 191 15.21 -19.07 0.63
N ALA A 192 16.22 -18.18 0.65
CA ALA A 192 17.32 -18.22 -0.29
C ALA A 192 18.21 -19.46 -0.15
N ALA A 193 18.24 -20.06 1.05
CA ALA A 193 18.97 -21.29 1.34
C ALA A 193 18.14 -22.57 1.12
N GLY A 194 16.87 -22.46 0.72
CA GLY A 194 15.96 -23.62 0.58
C GLY A 194 15.58 -24.29 1.91
N ALA A 195 16.04 -23.78 3.06
CA ALA A 195 15.82 -24.39 4.38
C ALA A 195 14.37 -24.37 4.86
N ARG A 196 13.50 -23.59 4.19
CA ARG A 196 12.04 -23.57 4.43
C ARG A 196 11.24 -24.34 3.38
N GLU A 197 11.89 -24.85 2.34
CA GLU A 197 11.23 -25.74 1.38
C GLU A 197 11.01 -27.09 2.09
N LEU A 198 9.75 -27.53 2.13
CA LEU A 198 9.42 -28.85 2.64
C LEU A 198 10.05 -29.88 1.68
N PRO A 199 10.79 -30.89 2.16
CA PRO A 199 11.29 -31.94 1.29
C PRO A 199 10.12 -32.55 0.51
N GLU A 200 10.25 -32.68 -0.82
CA GLU A 200 9.28 -33.36 -1.70
C GLU A 200 8.93 -34.78 -1.20
N GLN A 201 9.78 -35.36 -0.36
CA GLN A 201 9.61 -36.68 0.23
C GLN A 201 8.54 -36.77 1.35
N LEU A 202 7.87 -35.67 1.71
CA LEU A 202 6.68 -35.75 2.58
C LEU A 202 5.44 -36.31 1.88
N ASP A 203 5.45 -36.45 0.55
CA ASP A 203 4.41 -37.17 -0.20
C ASP A 203 4.45 -38.69 0.01
N VAL A 204 5.45 -39.20 0.74
CA VAL A 204 5.57 -40.62 1.11
C VAL A 204 5.68 -40.77 2.63
N LEU A 205 4.80 -40.09 3.38
CA LEU A 205 4.40 -40.64 4.67
C LEU A 205 3.65 -41.95 4.39
N PRO A 206 4.07 -43.12 4.94
CA PRO A 206 3.17 -44.26 4.97
C PRO A 206 1.89 -43.79 5.66
N ASP A 207 0.77 -44.11 5.03
CA ASP A 207 -0.56 -43.70 5.42
C ASP A 207 -0.85 -44.05 6.89
N LEU A 208 -0.49 -43.17 7.81
CA LEU A 208 -0.90 -43.24 9.21
C LEU A 208 -2.40 -42.90 9.35
N ALA A 209 -3.10 -42.56 8.25
CA ALA A 209 -4.55 -42.40 8.23
C ALA A 209 -5.30 -43.74 8.07
N ALA A 210 -4.62 -44.89 8.18
CA ALA A 210 -5.28 -46.17 8.38
C ALA A 210 -5.81 -46.39 9.81
N GLU A 211 -5.53 -45.49 10.76
CA GLU A 211 -6.20 -45.47 12.07
C GLU A 211 -7.06 -44.20 12.21
N GLN A 212 -8.37 -44.40 12.07
CA GLN A 212 -9.48 -43.48 12.37
C GLN A 212 -9.81 -42.41 11.32
N GLN A 213 -10.11 -42.82 10.09
CA GLN A 213 -11.08 -42.08 9.25
C GLN A 213 -12.49 -42.27 9.83
N GLN A 214 -12.85 -41.45 10.81
CA GLN A 214 -14.25 -41.26 11.18
C GLN A 214 -14.83 -40.30 10.13
N GLU A 215 -15.80 -40.76 9.33
CA GLU A 215 -16.57 -39.92 8.39
C GLU A 215 -16.98 -38.59 9.08
N PRO A 216 -16.84 -37.43 8.41
CA PRO A 216 -17.30 -36.18 9.01
C PRO A 216 -18.80 -36.25 9.25
N ASP A 217 -19.20 -36.22 10.53
CA ASP A 217 -20.61 -36.23 10.94
C ASP A 217 -21.41 -35.17 10.16
N PRO A 218 -22.61 -35.49 9.67
CA PRO A 218 -23.45 -34.53 8.98
C PRO A 218 -23.78 -33.36 9.93
N VAL A 219 -23.30 -32.17 9.57
CA VAL A 219 -23.56 -30.94 10.32
C VAL A 219 -24.96 -30.45 9.94
N ILE A 220 -25.85 -30.32 10.94
CA ILE A 220 -27.26 -29.97 10.71
C ILE A 220 -27.57 -28.65 11.41
N THR A 221 -28.44 -27.85 10.79
CA THR A 221 -28.88 -26.58 11.37
C THR A 221 -30.22 -26.77 12.09
N LEU A 222 -30.26 -26.51 13.39
CA LEU A 222 -31.46 -26.59 14.22
C LEU A 222 -31.69 -25.31 15.02
N ASP A 223 -32.96 -24.95 15.19
CA ASP A 223 -33.35 -23.87 16.10
C ASP A 223 -33.43 -24.43 17.54
N LEU A 224 -32.52 -24.00 18.41
CA LEU A 224 -32.47 -24.31 19.84
C LEU A 224 -33.23 -23.25 20.64
N PRO A 225 -34.24 -23.63 21.45
CA PRO A 225 -34.84 -22.72 22.43
C PRO A 225 -33.82 -22.21 23.45
N GLY A 226 -33.84 -20.91 23.76
CA GLY A 226 -32.84 -20.25 24.62
C GLY A 226 -32.73 -20.84 26.03
N LEU A 227 -33.83 -21.37 26.59
CA LEU A 227 -33.82 -22.06 27.89
C LEU A 227 -32.91 -23.30 27.92
N LEU A 228 -32.63 -23.90 26.76
CA LEU A 228 -31.70 -25.03 26.62
C LEU A 228 -30.26 -24.59 26.32
N ALA A 229 -30.07 -23.33 25.91
CA ALA A 229 -28.77 -22.79 25.53
C ALA A 229 -27.94 -22.34 26.74
N ASP A 230 -28.57 -22.13 27.90
CA ASP A 230 -27.90 -21.74 29.15
C ASP A 230 -27.20 -22.91 29.86
N GLY A 231 -26.83 -23.99 29.15
CA GLY A 231 -26.06 -25.12 29.65
C GLY A 231 -24.55 -24.85 29.82
N ASP A 232 -23.74 -25.91 29.87
CA ASP A 232 -22.29 -25.86 30.13
C ASP A 232 -21.52 -24.96 29.13
N GLU A 233 -20.48 -24.25 29.59
CA GLU A 233 -19.76 -23.20 28.84
C GLU A 233 -19.07 -23.77 27.59
N THR A 234 -18.62 -25.02 27.66
CA THR A 234 -18.05 -25.78 26.54
C THR A 234 -19.05 -25.97 25.40
N VAL A 235 -20.29 -26.33 25.73
CA VAL A 235 -21.40 -26.52 24.78
C VAL A 235 -21.86 -25.17 24.23
N ARG A 236 -21.92 -24.12 25.06
CA ARG A 236 -22.21 -22.75 24.59
C ARG A 236 -21.21 -22.28 23.54
N THR A 237 -19.93 -22.52 23.78
CA THR A 237 -18.85 -22.06 22.89
C THR A 237 -18.86 -22.82 21.56
N ALA A 238 -19.13 -24.12 21.57
CA ALA A 238 -19.26 -24.93 20.36
C ALA A 238 -20.50 -24.54 19.52
N LEU A 239 -21.57 -24.08 20.17
CA LEU A 239 -22.82 -23.67 19.52
C LEU A 239 -22.83 -22.18 19.06
N ALA A 240 -21.87 -21.36 19.50
CA ALA A 240 -21.87 -19.89 19.36
C ALA A 240 -21.62 -19.35 17.94
N SER A 241 -21.40 -20.20 16.94
CA SER A 241 -21.28 -19.79 15.52
C SER A 241 -22.63 -19.49 14.84
N GLY A 242 -23.74 -19.76 15.55
CA GLY A 242 -25.12 -19.60 15.06
C GLY A 242 -25.68 -18.16 15.08
N ARG A 243 -26.75 -17.93 14.31
CA ARG A 243 -27.47 -16.63 14.29
C ARG A 243 -28.50 -16.58 15.43
N THR A 244 -28.34 -15.62 16.34
CA THR A 244 -29.28 -15.33 17.42
C THR A 244 -30.48 -14.53 16.92
N ILE A 245 -31.71 -15.04 17.10
CA ILE A 245 -32.94 -14.28 16.81
C ILE A 245 -33.60 -13.87 18.14
N ARG A 246 -33.55 -12.58 18.48
CA ARG A 246 -34.17 -12.04 19.71
C ARG A 246 -35.68 -11.82 19.51
N ARG A 247 -36.51 -12.54 20.28
CA ARG A 247 -37.90 -12.12 20.61
C ARG A 247 -38.29 -12.59 22.02
N GLY A 248 -38.52 -11.64 22.93
CA GLY A 248 -39.12 -11.87 24.27
C GLY A 248 -38.37 -12.81 25.22
N GLN A 249 -38.99 -13.14 26.37
CA GLN A 249 -38.46 -14.04 27.41
C GLN A 249 -38.24 -15.51 26.95
N CYS A 250 -38.42 -15.80 25.66
CA CYS A 250 -38.21 -17.11 25.04
C CYS A 250 -37.54 -16.92 23.66
N HIS A 251 -36.25 -16.58 23.66
CA HIS A 251 -35.48 -16.41 22.42
C HIS A 251 -35.11 -17.77 21.81
N SER A 252 -34.82 -17.82 20.51
CA SER A 252 -34.38 -19.03 19.80
C SER A 252 -33.07 -18.78 19.07
N LEU A 253 -32.14 -19.73 19.15
CA LEU A 253 -30.83 -19.68 18.51
C LEU A 253 -30.82 -20.64 17.33
N ARG A 254 -30.44 -20.16 16.14
CA ARG A 254 -30.22 -21.04 14.99
C ARG A 254 -28.77 -21.51 15.00
N ILE A 255 -28.54 -22.79 15.27
CA ILE A 255 -27.20 -23.34 15.47
C ILE A 255 -26.93 -24.44 14.46
N THR A 256 -25.71 -24.46 13.94
CA THR A 256 -25.20 -25.45 12.98
C THR A 256 -24.10 -26.25 13.65
N ALA A 257 -24.36 -27.51 14.00
CA ALA A 257 -23.41 -28.38 14.69
C ALA A 257 -23.63 -29.86 14.33
N PRO A 258 -22.66 -30.76 14.61
CA PRO A 258 -22.85 -32.20 14.48
C PRO A 258 -24.01 -32.71 15.34
N LEU A 259 -24.69 -33.76 14.87
CA LEU A 259 -25.87 -34.33 15.56
C LEU A 259 -25.56 -34.77 17.01
N GLU A 260 -24.36 -35.31 17.24
CA GLU A 260 -23.91 -35.72 18.59
C GLU A 260 -23.85 -34.55 19.57
N LEU A 261 -23.44 -33.37 19.10
CA LEU A 261 -23.36 -32.18 19.94
C LEU A 261 -24.76 -31.64 20.28
N HIS A 262 -25.69 -31.75 19.34
CA HIS A 262 -27.10 -31.45 19.62
C HIS A 262 -27.74 -32.45 20.61
N ARG A 263 -27.39 -33.75 20.54
CA ARG A 263 -27.83 -34.79 21.48
C ARG A 263 -27.27 -34.56 22.88
N ALA A 264 -25.98 -34.25 22.98
CA ALA A 264 -25.33 -33.92 24.26
C ALA A 264 -25.98 -32.71 24.94
N ALA A 265 -26.30 -31.65 24.17
CA ALA A 265 -27.00 -30.47 24.70
C ALA A 265 -28.40 -30.82 25.25
N LEU A 266 -29.15 -31.69 24.57
CA LEU A 266 -30.46 -32.14 25.07
C LEU A 266 -30.32 -32.98 26.36
N GLN A 267 -29.32 -33.87 26.42
CA GLN A 267 -29.06 -34.71 27.60
C GLN A 267 -28.65 -33.88 28.82
N GLN A 268 -27.77 -32.89 28.65
CA GLN A 268 -27.37 -32.00 29.75
C GLN A 268 -28.56 -31.20 30.29
N ALA A 269 -29.54 -30.90 29.44
CA ALA A 269 -30.74 -30.18 29.83
C ALA A 269 -31.92 -31.08 30.22
N ALA A 270 -31.68 -32.37 30.50
CA ALA A 270 -32.72 -33.33 30.90
C ALA A 270 -33.47 -32.90 32.18
N ALA A 271 -32.84 -32.12 33.06
CA ALA A 271 -33.48 -31.55 34.24
C ALA A 271 -34.70 -30.67 33.91
N LEU A 272 -34.71 -30.03 32.72
CA LEU A 272 -35.83 -29.21 32.25
C LEU A 272 -37.03 -30.04 31.76
N ALA A 273 -36.87 -31.37 31.63
CA ALA A 273 -37.95 -32.30 31.29
C ALA A 273 -38.69 -32.84 32.53
N ALA A 274 -38.13 -32.67 33.73
CA ALA A 274 -38.69 -33.20 34.97
C ALA A 274 -40.00 -32.49 35.37
N ASP A 275 -40.87 -33.16 36.13
CA ASP A 275 -42.14 -32.57 36.57
C ASP A 275 -41.99 -31.38 37.52
N ALA A 276 -40.81 -31.24 38.13
CA ALA A 276 -40.42 -30.08 38.94
C ALA A 276 -40.13 -28.82 38.09
N ALA A 277 -39.94 -28.96 36.77
CA ALA A 277 -39.64 -27.85 35.86
C ALA A 277 -40.92 -27.12 35.41
N GLY A 278 -40.76 -25.82 35.13
CA GLY A 278 -41.86 -24.96 34.69
C GLY A 278 -42.51 -25.45 33.38
N PRO A 279 -43.80 -25.14 33.12
CA PRO A 279 -44.47 -25.53 31.88
C PRO A 279 -43.73 -25.07 30.60
N ALA A 280 -43.05 -23.92 30.65
CA ALA A 280 -42.27 -23.38 29.54
C ALA A 280 -40.97 -24.19 29.28
N GLU A 281 -40.30 -24.64 30.32
CA GLU A 281 -39.06 -25.43 30.25
C GLU A 281 -39.33 -26.82 29.68
N ARG A 282 -40.39 -27.49 30.18
CA ARG A 282 -40.86 -28.77 29.64
C ARG A 282 -41.27 -28.68 28.18
N LYS A 283 -41.90 -27.57 27.78
CA LYS A 283 -42.24 -27.30 26.37
C LYS A 283 -40.98 -27.10 25.51
N ALA A 284 -40.00 -26.34 26.00
CA ALA A 284 -38.74 -26.10 25.29
C ALA A 284 -37.97 -27.41 25.05
N HIS A 285 -37.80 -28.24 26.09
CA HIS A 285 -37.16 -29.55 25.98
C HIS A 285 -37.87 -30.45 24.97
N ARG A 286 -39.21 -30.54 25.02
CA ARG A 286 -40.01 -31.34 24.09
C ARG A 286 -39.88 -30.89 22.64
N VAL A 287 -39.91 -29.58 22.40
CA VAL A 287 -39.80 -29.00 21.05
C VAL A 287 -38.44 -29.29 20.44
N TYR A 288 -37.36 -29.17 21.22
CA TYR A 288 -36.02 -29.44 20.73
C TYR A 288 -35.76 -30.95 20.51
N ALA A 289 -36.24 -31.80 21.43
CA ALA A 289 -36.22 -33.26 21.25
C ALA A 289 -36.95 -33.68 19.97
N ALA A 290 -38.14 -33.15 19.70
CA ALA A 290 -38.90 -33.45 18.50
C ALA A 290 -38.16 -33.03 17.21
N ARG A 291 -37.46 -31.89 17.22
CA ARG A 291 -36.64 -31.42 16.10
C ARG A 291 -35.45 -32.36 15.83
N LEU A 292 -34.80 -32.85 16.89
CA LEU A 292 -33.72 -33.82 16.78
C LEU A 292 -34.20 -35.16 16.21
N THR A 293 -35.35 -35.66 16.67
CA THR A 293 -35.92 -36.90 16.15
C THR A 293 -36.35 -36.78 14.68
N ALA A 294 -36.83 -35.61 14.25
CA ALA A 294 -37.21 -35.35 12.86
C ALA A 294 -36.02 -35.36 11.89
N VAL A 295 -34.84 -34.97 12.38
CA VAL A 295 -33.59 -34.94 11.61
C VAL A 295 -32.86 -36.29 11.60
N GLY A 296 -33.04 -37.10 12.65
CA GLY A 296 -32.39 -38.40 12.80
C GLY A 296 -33.10 -39.59 12.13
N ARG A 297 -34.16 -39.37 11.35
CA ARG A 297 -34.73 -40.41 10.46
C ARG A 297 -34.08 -40.28 9.08
N PRO A 298 -33.57 -41.38 8.50
CA PRO A 298 -33.03 -41.37 7.14
C PRO A 298 -34.10 -40.99 6.12
#